data_AF-A0A962CZH5-F1
#
_entry.id   AF-A0A962CZH5-F1
#
_cell.length_a   1.000
_cell.length_b   1.000
_cell.length_c   1.000
_cell.angle_alpha   90.00
_cell.angle_beta   90.00
_cell.angle_gamma   90.00
#
_symmetry.space_group_name_H-M   'P 1'
#
loop_
_entity.id
_entity.type
_entity.pdbx_description
1 polymer ?
#
loop_
_entity_poly.entity_id
_entity_poly.type
_entity_poly.pdbx_seq_one_letter_code
_entity_poly.pdbx_strand_id
1 'polypeptide(L)'
;MSNKKNKNQDETQQQDIRETIIEIEKRFLKLTSIQTILSVAAVFTGAIALYAALTESYAVRKQTTASVWPYVQTVINDNISDESAYMKISLNNVGVGPAKMQGVLLRYKGENVGDWDSFVRKLDDKAELGVTYGKSDVHDRVLAPQESLILFQTDQPNLVQLLQNSINQGELGLTYCYCSIFDDCWTQPLPDKEGKQKTQAIEQCPNFNNNSSL
;
A
#
# COMPACT_ATOMS: atom_id res chain seq x y z
N MET A 1 88.61 -36.68 -29.78
CA MET A 1 88.30 -35.79 -28.62
C MET A 1 87.16 -34.78 -28.87
N SER A 2 86.76 -34.47 -30.11
CA SER A 2 85.67 -33.49 -30.40
C SER A 2 84.25 -33.93 -30.05
N ASN A 3 83.92 -35.23 -30.15
CA ASN A 3 82.51 -35.68 -30.04
C ASN A 3 81.93 -35.63 -28.61
N LYS A 4 82.80 -35.61 -27.59
CA LYS A 4 82.38 -35.53 -26.17
C LYS A 4 82.10 -34.10 -25.71
N LYS A 5 82.63 -33.10 -26.42
CA LYS A 5 82.47 -31.67 -26.09
C LYS A 5 81.12 -31.12 -26.58
N ASN A 6 80.70 -31.52 -27.78
CA ASN A 6 79.39 -31.15 -28.34
C ASN A 6 78.22 -31.78 -27.57
N LYS A 7 78.34 -33.04 -27.14
CA LYS A 7 77.30 -33.72 -26.35
C LYS A 7 77.04 -33.04 -24.99
N ASN A 8 78.11 -32.62 -24.32
CA ASN A 8 77.99 -31.91 -23.04
C ASN A 8 77.40 -30.50 -23.20
N GLN A 9 77.65 -29.83 -24.34
CA GLN A 9 77.06 -28.52 -24.63
C GLN A 9 75.56 -28.62 -24.94
N ASP A 10 75.14 -29.64 -25.70
CA ASP A 10 73.72 -29.92 -25.96
C ASP A 10 72.95 -30.27 -24.68
N GLU A 11 73.52 -31.10 -23.79
CA GLU A 11 72.90 -31.47 -22.51
C GLU A 11 72.76 -30.27 -21.58
N THR A 12 73.75 -29.37 -21.53
CA THR A 12 73.71 -28.14 -20.71
C THR A 12 72.68 -27.14 -21.26
N GLN A 13 72.61 -26.96 -22.59
CA GLN A 13 71.66 -26.07 -23.24
C GLN A 13 70.21 -26.60 -23.11
N GLN A 14 70.02 -27.91 -23.18
CA GLN A 14 68.72 -28.55 -22.99
C GLN A 14 68.24 -28.47 -21.53
N GLN A 15 69.16 -28.42 -20.56
CA GLN A 15 68.86 -28.25 -19.15
C GLN A 15 68.47 -26.79 -18.83
N ASP A 16 69.18 -25.81 -19.38
CA ASP A 16 68.88 -24.36 -19.21
C ASP A 16 67.51 -23.97 -19.80
N ILE A 17 67.15 -24.52 -20.96
CA ILE A 17 65.82 -24.34 -21.56
C ILE A 17 64.71 -24.94 -20.68
N ARG A 18 64.93 -26.12 -20.07
CA ARG A 18 63.97 -26.74 -19.16
C ARG A 18 63.78 -25.91 -17.89
N GLU A 19 64.86 -25.38 -17.31
CA GLU A 19 64.80 -24.54 -16.12
C GLU A 19 64.02 -23.23 -16.41
N THR A 20 64.27 -22.60 -17.55
CA THR A 20 63.57 -21.40 -18.00
C THR A 20 62.06 -21.65 -18.23
N ILE A 21 61.69 -22.77 -18.85
CA ILE A 21 60.27 -23.14 -19.06
C ILE A 21 59.56 -23.35 -17.72
N ILE A 22 60.18 -24.06 -16.78
CA ILE A 22 59.62 -24.28 -15.43
C ILE A 22 59.43 -22.95 -14.69
N GLU A 23 60.35 -21.99 -14.84
CA GLU A 23 60.20 -20.67 -14.23
C GLU A 23 59.05 -19.86 -14.84
N ILE A 24 58.88 -19.93 -16.17
CA ILE A 24 57.77 -19.28 -16.88
C ILE A 24 56.43 -19.91 -16.47
N GLU A 25 56.32 -21.24 -16.40
CA GLU A 25 55.11 -21.93 -15.96
C GLU A 25 54.74 -21.57 -14.52
N LYS A 26 55.72 -21.50 -13.61
CA LYS A 26 55.50 -21.04 -12.23
C LYS A 26 55.00 -19.59 -12.17
N ARG A 27 55.59 -18.70 -12.98
CA ARG A 27 55.14 -17.30 -13.08
C ARG A 27 53.72 -17.22 -13.65
N PHE A 28 53.42 -17.99 -14.68
CA PHE A 28 52.09 -18.05 -15.30
C PHE A 28 51.03 -18.57 -14.32
N LEU A 29 51.30 -19.67 -13.61
CA LEU A 29 50.42 -20.22 -12.58
C LEU A 29 50.18 -19.24 -11.43
N LYS A 30 51.20 -18.47 -11.04
CA LYS A 30 51.08 -17.43 -10.01
C LYS A 30 50.20 -16.28 -10.49
N LEU A 31 50.35 -15.87 -11.75
CA LEU A 31 49.52 -14.82 -12.36
C LEU A 31 48.06 -15.25 -12.50
N THR A 32 47.78 -16.48 -12.96
CA THR A 32 46.41 -16.99 -13.07
C THR A 32 45.75 -17.15 -11.70
N SER A 33 46.50 -17.59 -10.68
CA SER A 33 46.00 -17.67 -9.29
C SER A 33 45.64 -16.28 -8.73
N ILE A 34 46.42 -15.26 -9.07
CA ILE A 34 46.10 -13.87 -8.71
C ILE A 34 44.84 -13.39 -9.45
N GLN A 35 44.70 -13.70 -10.73
CA GLN A 35 43.53 -13.32 -11.53
C GLN A 35 42.23 -13.97 -11.02
N THR A 36 42.26 -15.24 -10.61
CA THR A 36 41.08 -15.91 -10.03
C THR A 36 40.69 -15.29 -8.70
N ILE A 37 41.65 -14.99 -7.83
CA ILE A 37 41.40 -14.29 -6.55
C ILE A 37 40.75 -12.92 -6.80
N LEU A 38 41.28 -12.14 -7.74
CA LEU A 38 40.72 -10.83 -8.11
C LEU A 38 39.29 -10.96 -8.64
N SER A 39 39.02 -11.97 -9.46
CA SER A 39 37.68 -12.22 -10.01
C SER A 39 36.67 -12.59 -8.92
N VAL A 40 37.06 -13.47 -7.99
CA VAL A 40 36.21 -13.85 -6.85
C VAL A 40 35.96 -12.66 -5.93
N ALA A 41 37.00 -11.86 -5.65
CA ALA A 41 36.86 -10.63 -4.88
C ALA A 41 35.89 -9.65 -5.57
N ALA A 42 35.98 -9.48 -6.89
CA ALA A 42 35.07 -8.62 -7.64
C ALA A 42 33.61 -9.10 -7.52
N VAL A 43 33.33 -10.39 -7.71
CA VAL A 43 31.97 -10.96 -7.53
C VAL A 43 31.46 -10.72 -6.12
N PHE A 44 32.30 -10.93 -5.10
CA PHE A 44 31.93 -10.72 -3.70
C PHE A 44 31.61 -9.25 -3.42
N THR A 45 32.43 -8.31 -3.90
CA THR A 45 32.15 -6.88 -3.77
C THR A 45 30.87 -6.48 -4.49
N GLY A 46 30.60 -7.04 -5.67
CA GLY A 46 29.35 -6.84 -6.40
C GLY A 46 28.12 -7.34 -5.64
N ALA A 47 28.22 -8.50 -4.98
CA ALA A 47 27.15 -9.03 -4.15
C ALA A 47 26.85 -8.14 -2.95
N ILE A 48 27.88 -7.65 -2.26
CA ILE A 48 27.72 -6.70 -1.14
C ILE A 48 27.11 -5.38 -1.62
N ALA A 49 27.58 -4.84 -2.75
CA ALA A 49 27.05 -3.61 -3.32
C ALA A 49 25.57 -3.75 -3.71
N LEU A 50 25.18 -4.87 -4.34
CA LEU A 50 23.78 -5.17 -4.65
C LEU A 50 22.93 -5.27 -3.38
N TYR A 51 23.42 -5.98 -2.36
CA TYR A 51 22.73 -6.09 -1.08
C TYR A 51 22.51 -4.73 -0.40
N ALA A 52 23.54 -3.88 -0.39
CA ALA A 52 23.45 -2.51 0.12
C ALA A 52 22.41 -1.70 -0.67
N ALA A 53 22.47 -1.72 -2.00
CA ALA A 53 21.51 -1.02 -2.87
C ALA A 53 20.06 -1.49 -2.65
N LEU A 54 19.84 -2.79 -2.47
CA LEU A 54 18.50 -3.33 -2.15
C LEU A 54 18.00 -2.85 -0.78
N THR A 55 18.89 -2.82 0.22
CA THR A 55 18.56 -2.33 1.56
C THR A 55 18.23 -0.84 1.55
N GLU A 56 19.02 -0.04 0.83
CA GLU A 56 18.76 1.39 0.61
C GLU A 56 17.44 1.61 -0.12
N SER A 57 17.16 0.85 -1.18
CA SER A 57 15.90 0.93 -1.93
C SER A 57 14.68 0.63 -1.04
N TYR A 58 14.79 -0.34 -0.13
CA TYR A 58 13.74 -0.65 0.84
C TYR A 58 13.50 0.50 1.83
N ALA A 59 14.57 1.12 2.34
CA ALA A 59 14.47 2.26 3.25
C ALA A 59 13.84 3.49 2.58
N VAL A 60 14.22 3.76 1.33
CA VAL A 60 13.63 4.84 0.51
C VAL A 60 12.14 4.60 0.29
N ARG A 61 11.74 3.38 -0.13
CA ARG A 61 10.31 3.03 -0.30
C ARG A 61 9.51 3.28 0.97
N LYS A 62 10.02 2.87 2.13
CA LYS A 62 9.34 3.06 3.42
C LYS A 62 9.16 4.53 3.77
N GLN A 63 10.15 5.38 3.48
CA GLN A 63 10.04 6.83 3.68
C GLN A 63 9.04 7.46 2.70
N THR A 64 9.05 7.06 1.43
CA THR A 64 8.11 7.58 0.43
C THR A 64 6.67 7.19 0.76
N THR A 65 6.41 5.94 1.20
CA THR A 65 5.07 5.51 1.62
C THR A 65 4.58 6.29 2.85
N ALA A 66 5.46 6.59 3.82
CA ALA A 66 5.12 7.42 4.96
C ALA A 66 4.79 8.88 4.55
N SER A 67 5.46 9.41 3.53
CA SER A 67 5.17 10.75 2.98
C SER A 67 3.84 10.83 2.22
N VAL A 68 3.24 9.70 1.84
CA VAL A 68 1.95 9.66 1.11
C VAL A 68 0.92 8.77 1.78
N TRP A 69 1.02 8.57 3.10
CA TRP A 69 0.05 7.76 3.83
C TRP A 69 -1.34 8.40 3.78
N PRO A 70 -2.34 7.79 3.13
CA PRO A 70 -3.72 8.26 3.18
C PRO A 70 -4.36 7.80 4.49
N TYR A 71 -5.20 8.64 5.08
CA TYR A 71 -5.99 8.26 6.24
C TYR A 71 -7.36 8.89 6.14
N VAL A 72 -8.36 8.09 5.80
CA VAL A 72 -9.73 8.54 5.66
C VAL A 72 -10.44 8.34 6.99
N GLN A 73 -11.00 9.39 7.57
CA GLN A 73 -11.75 9.34 8.80
C GLN A 73 -13.23 9.60 8.52
N THR A 74 -14.12 8.87 9.19
CA THR A 74 -15.54 9.20 9.17
C THR A 74 -15.85 10.26 10.22
N VAL A 75 -16.53 11.33 9.80
CA VAL A 75 -17.03 12.38 10.67
C VAL A 75 -18.54 12.41 10.58
N ILE A 76 -19.20 12.34 11.73
CA ILE A 76 -20.64 12.48 11.87
C ILE A 76 -20.87 13.79 12.61
N ASN A 77 -21.51 14.74 11.94
CA ASN A 77 -21.95 15.99 12.54
C ASN A 77 -23.46 15.98 12.59
N ASP A 78 -24.02 16.13 13.78
CA ASP A 78 -25.46 16.17 13.99
C ASP A 78 -25.84 17.26 14.98
N ASN A 79 -27.03 17.82 14.77
CA ASN A 79 -27.65 18.77 15.67
C ASN A 79 -29.15 18.51 15.67
N ILE A 80 -29.75 18.52 16.86
CA ILE A 80 -31.19 18.47 17.01
C ILE A 80 -31.58 19.50 18.07
N SER A 81 -32.28 20.55 17.64
CA SER A 81 -32.86 21.57 18.49
C SER A 81 -34.30 21.86 18.05
N ASP A 82 -35.04 22.60 18.88
CA ASP A 82 -36.42 23.02 18.56
C ASP A 82 -36.49 23.90 17.30
N GLU A 83 -35.37 24.53 16.91
CA GLU A 83 -35.29 25.48 15.79
C GLU A 83 -34.63 24.89 14.52
N SER A 84 -33.78 23.86 14.66
CA SER A 84 -33.07 23.26 13.53
C SER A 84 -32.68 21.82 13.81
N ALA A 85 -32.82 20.96 12.80
CA ALA A 85 -32.24 19.63 12.81
C ALA A 85 -31.32 19.49 11.60
N TYR A 86 -30.13 18.94 11.79
CA TYR A 86 -29.31 18.49 10.68
C TYR A 86 -28.47 17.28 11.09
N MET A 87 -28.18 16.42 10.12
CA MET A 87 -27.17 15.38 10.24
C MET A 87 -26.36 15.33 8.96
N LYS A 88 -25.05 15.13 9.09
CA LYS A 88 -24.10 15.00 7.99
C LYS A 88 -23.08 13.91 8.32
N ILE A 89 -22.97 12.92 7.45
CA ILE A 89 -21.96 11.87 7.51
C ILE A 89 -20.98 12.12 6.36
N SER A 90 -19.70 12.33 6.68
CA SER A 90 -18.66 12.57 5.69
C SER A 90 -17.43 11.68 5.90
N LEU A 91 -16.71 11.44 4.81
CA LEU A 91 -15.38 10.85 4.81
C LEU A 91 -14.35 11.94 4.55
N ASN A 92 -13.42 12.12 5.48
CA ASN A 92 -12.43 13.18 5.43
C ASN A 92 -11.05 12.54 5.30
N ASN A 93 -10.31 12.86 4.25
CA ASN A 93 -8.92 12.41 4.17
C ASN A 93 -8.04 13.33 5.03
N VAL A 94 -7.72 12.87 6.24
CA VAL A 94 -6.82 13.57 7.18
C VAL A 94 -5.37 13.07 7.07
N GLY A 95 -5.10 12.20 6.09
CA GLY A 95 -3.75 11.76 5.74
C GLY A 95 -3.02 12.75 4.84
N VAL A 96 -1.75 12.45 4.57
CA VAL A 96 -0.86 13.28 3.75
C VAL A 96 -0.87 12.90 2.27
N GLY A 97 -1.40 11.72 1.93
CA GLY A 97 -1.49 11.24 0.55
C GLY A 97 -2.92 11.13 0.00
N PRO A 98 -3.09 11.03 -1.33
CA PRO A 98 -4.39 10.80 -1.95
C PRO A 98 -4.96 9.42 -1.58
N ALA A 99 -6.27 9.38 -1.30
CA ALA A 99 -7.00 8.14 -1.04
C ALA A 99 -7.87 7.78 -2.26
N LYS A 100 -7.54 6.66 -2.93
CA LYS A 100 -8.40 6.09 -3.98
C LYS A 100 -9.52 5.31 -3.31
N MET A 101 -10.73 5.85 -3.30
CA MET A 101 -11.91 5.19 -2.76
C MET A 101 -12.34 4.06 -3.70
N GLN A 102 -12.52 2.86 -3.16
CA GLN A 102 -12.91 1.68 -3.95
C GLN A 102 -14.41 1.37 -3.80
N GLY A 103 -14.98 1.62 -2.62
CA GLY A 103 -16.41 1.49 -2.42
C GLY A 103 -16.80 1.53 -0.95
N VAL A 104 -18.12 1.49 -0.74
CA VAL A 104 -18.75 1.55 0.58
C VAL A 104 -19.82 0.47 0.67
N LEU A 105 -19.80 -0.27 1.77
CA LEU A 105 -20.82 -1.22 2.15
C LEU A 105 -21.69 -0.62 3.25
N LEU A 106 -22.95 -0.41 2.93
CA LEU A 106 -23.98 0.02 3.87
C LEU A 106 -24.72 -1.22 4.43
N ARG A 107 -24.88 -1.25 5.74
CA ARG A 107 -25.59 -2.31 6.47
C ARG A 107 -26.59 -1.70 7.43
N TYR A 108 -27.79 -2.27 7.48
CA TYR A 108 -28.82 -1.88 8.44
C TYR A 108 -29.39 -3.14 9.11
N LYS A 109 -29.37 -3.18 10.44
CA LYS A 109 -29.83 -4.33 11.25
C LYS A 109 -29.21 -5.67 10.82
N GLY A 110 -27.95 -5.62 10.37
CA GLY A 110 -27.21 -6.80 9.90
C GLY A 110 -27.41 -7.16 8.42
N GLU A 111 -28.33 -6.50 7.71
CA GLU A 111 -28.56 -6.71 6.27
C GLU A 111 -27.80 -5.72 5.42
N ASN A 112 -27.27 -6.15 4.27
CA ASN A 112 -26.69 -5.24 3.29
C ASN A 112 -27.80 -4.40 2.63
N VAL A 113 -27.56 -3.10 2.54
CA VAL A 113 -28.43 -2.13 1.86
C VAL A 113 -27.66 -1.55 0.68
N GLY A 114 -28.28 -1.50 -0.50
CA GLY A 114 -27.59 -1.09 -1.74
C GLY A 114 -27.18 0.37 -1.76
N ASP A 115 -28.05 1.24 -1.25
CA ASP A 115 -27.92 2.68 -1.34
C ASP A 115 -28.60 3.40 -0.15
N TRP A 116 -28.38 4.71 -0.04
CA TRP A 116 -28.97 5.52 1.02
C TRP A 116 -30.49 5.70 0.90
N ASP A 117 -31.08 5.63 -0.30
CA ASP A 117 -32.54 5.75 -0.51
C ASP A 117 -33.24 4.51 0.05
N SER A 118 -32.73 3.33 -0.30
CA SER A 118 -33.16 2.04 0.20
C SER A 118 -33.07 1.99 1.72
N PHE A 119 -32.01 2.59 2.29
CA PHE A 119 -31.86 2.72 3.74
C PHE A 119 -32.91 3.66 4.35
N VAL A 120 -33.09 4.88 3.80
CA VAL A 120 -34.05 5.86 4.31
C VAL A 120 -35.47 5.30 4.24
N ARG A 121 -35.84 4.60 3.16
CA ARG A 121 -37.14 3.94 3.04
C ARG A 121 -37.34 2.85 4.09
N LYS A 122 -36.31 2.06 4.41
CA LYS A 122 -36.37 1.06 5.50
C LYS A 122 -36.50 1.71 6.89
N LEU A 123 -36.05 2.96 7.04
CA LEU A 123 -36.05 3.69 8.31
C LEU A 123 -37.38 4.43 8.54
N ASP A 124 -37.92 5.05 7.50
CA ASP A 124 -39.23 5.72 7.51
C ASP A 124 -39.92 5.56 6.15
N ASP A 125 -40.94 4.70 6.10
CA ASP A 125 -41.74 4.44 4.89
C ASP A 125 -42.47 5.70 4.38
N LYS A 126 -42.63 6.73 5.23
CA LYS A 126 -43.29 8.00 4.90
C LYS A 126 -42.30 9.11 4.57
N ALA A 127 -40.99 8.85 4.61
CA ALA A 127 -40.00 9.83 4.22
C ALA A 127 -40.17 10.17 2.74
N GLU A 128 -40.66 11.38 2.45
CA GLU A 128 -40.62 11.93 1.12
C GLU A 128 -39.17 12.29 0.80
N LEU A 129 -38.58 11.56 -0.16
CA LEU A 129 -37.23 11.79 -0.66
C LEU A 129 -37.19 13.13 -1.42
N GLY A 130 -37.10 14.23 -0.69
CA GLY A 130 -36.74 15.54 -1.22
C GLY A 130 -35.23 15.59 -1.55
N VAL A 131 -34.85 16.49 -2.46
CA VAL A 131 -33.50 16.63 -3.09
C VAL A 131 -32.37 17.02 -2.10
N THR A 132 -32.54 16.77 -0.80
CA THR A 132 -31.64 17.27 0.27
C THR A 132 -30.86 16.17 0.97
N TYR A 133 -30.55 15.07 0.30
CA TYR A 133 -29.52 14.15 0.79
C TYR A 133 -28.43 13.95 -0.27
N GLY A 134 -27.20 14.28 0.12
CA GLY A 134 -26.04 14.33 -0.76
C GLY A 134 -25.61 12.91 -1.14
N LYS A 135 -26.03 12.45 -2.31
CA LYS A 135 -25.54 11.22 -2.95
C LYS A 135 -24.17 11.49 -3.57
N SER A 136 -23.10 11.41 -2.80
CA SER A 136 -21.79 11.33 -3.44
C SER A 136 -21.50 9.87 -3.76
N ASP A 137 -21.46 9.54 -5.05
CA ASP A 137 -20.89 8.27 -5.48
C ASP A 137 -19.42 8.23 -5.03
N VAL A 138 -19.11 7.21 -4.25
CA VAL A 138 -17.79 7.01 -3.64
C VAL A 138 -16.91 6.18 -4.55
N HIS A 139 -17.49 5.49 -5.55
CA HIS A 139 -16.78 4.59 -6.42
C HIS A 139 -15.78 5.34 -7.31
N ASP A 140 -14.55 4.82 -7.37
CA ASP A 140 -13.44 5.37 -8.16
C ASP A 140 -13.11 6.85 -7.93
N ARG A 141 -13.59 7.42 -6.81
CA ARG A 141 -13.27 8.78 -6.44
C ARG A 141 -11.91 8.83 -5.73
N VAL A 142 -11.09 9.80 -6.09
CA VAL A 142 -9.86 10.10 -5.36
C VAL A 142 -10.13 11.26 -4.41
N LEU A 143 -9.86 11.07 -3.12
CA LEU A 143 -9.88 12.15 -2.12
C LEU A 143 -8.46 12.68 -1.94
N ALA A 144 -8.26 13.95 -2.31
CA ALA A 144 -7.03 14.65 -2.03
C ALA A 144 -6.82 14.82 -0.51
N PRO A 145 -5.59 15.08 -0.04
CA PRO A 145 -5.35 15.43 1.35
C PRO A 145 -6.24 16.60 1.79
N GLN A 146 -6.85 16.49 2.97
CA GLN A 146 -7.82 17.42 3.54
C GLN A 146 -9.14 17.57 2.77
N GLU A 147 -9.38 16.80 1.71
CA GLU A 147 -10.67 16.75 1.03
C GLU A 147 -11.69 15.99 1.88
N SER A 148 -12.96 16.40 1.78
CA SER A 148 -14.07 15.74 2.44
C SER A 148 -15.16 15.36 1.43
N LEU A 149 -15.68 14.14 1.57
CA LEU A 149 -16.76 13.59 0.77
C LEU A 149 -18.01 13.45 1.62
N ILE A 150 -19.12 14.03 1.20
CA ILE A 150 -20.39 13.92 1.92
C ILE A 150 -21.09 12.65 1.46
N LEU A 151 -21.22 11.66 2.34
CA LEU A 151 -21.92 10.41 2.05
C LEU A 151 -23.42 10.55 2.19
N PHE A 152 -23.83 11.29 3.21
CA PHE A 152 -25.22 11.48 3.57
C PHE A 152 -25.38 12.81 4.30
N GLN A 153 -26.46 13.52 4.03
CA GLN A 153 -26.88 14.67 4.82
C GLN A 153 -28.40 14.77 4.83
N THR A 154 -28.99 15.31 5.89
CA THR A 154 -30.41 15.62 5.94
C THR A 154 -30.66 16.73 6.96
N ASP A 155 -31.71 17.51 6.73
CA ASP A 155 -32.22 18.56 7.62
C ASP A 155 -33.63 18.22 8.18
N GLN A 156 -34.17 17.04 7.86
CA GLN A 156 -35.49 16.63 8.30
C GLN A 156 -35.45 16.15 9.77
N PRO A 157 -36.16 16.79 10.71
CA PRO A 157 -36.06 16.47 12.14
C PRO A 157 -36.37 15.01 12.47
N ASN A 158 -37.43 14.44 11.88
CA ASN A 158 -37.81 13.04 12.09
C ASN A 158 -36.70 12.08 11.63
N LEU A 159 -36.10 12.34 10.46
CA LEU A 159 -35.06 11.49 9.90
C LEU A 159 -33.76 11.59 10.70
N VAL A 160 -33.38 12.79 11.14
CA VAL A 160 -32.23 13.00 12.03
C VAL A 160 -32.39 12.18 13.31
N GLN A 161 -33.56 12.21 13.95
CA GLN A 161 -33.81 11.47 15.19
C GLN A 161 -33.75 9.95 14.99
N LEU A 162 -34.34 9.44 13.91
CA LEU A 162 -34.29 8.02 13.57
C LEU A 162 -32.86 7.54 13.27
N LEU A 163 -32.07 8.37 12.58
CA LEU A 163 -30.67 8.10 12.28
C LEU A 163 -29.80 8.08 13.54
N GLN A 164 -29.93 9.09 14.40
CA GLN A 164 -29.21 9.15 15.69
C GLN A 164 -29.47 7.88 16.51
N ASN A 165 -30.73 7.47 16.61
CA ASN A 165 -31.12 6.25 17.32
C ASN A 165 -30.49 5.01 16.68
N SER A 166 -30.52 4.88 15.35
CA SER A 166 -29.93 3.75 14.63
C SER A 166 -28.41 3.65 14.83
N ILE A 167 -27.70 4.78 14.83
CA ILE A 167 -26.25 4.85 15.09
C ILE A 167 -25.95 4.46 16.54
N ASN A 168 -26.68 5.04 17.51
CA ASN A 168 -26.48 4.78 18.94
C ASN A 168 -26.75 3.32 19.33
N GLN A 169 -27.71 2.69 18.66
CA GLN A 169 -28.03 1.27 18.83
C GLN A 169 -27.07 0.35 18.07
N GLY A 170 -26.24 0.89 17.17
CA GLY A 170 -25.32 0.11 16.33
C GLY A 170 -26.03 -0.66 15.21
N GLU A 171 -27.24 -0.25 14.85
CA GLU A 171 -28.02 -0.86 13.76
C GLU A 171 -27.50 -0.42 12.39
N LEU A 172 -26.94 0.80 12.30
CA LEU A 172 -26.30 1.32 11.10
C LEU A 172 -24.82 0.92 11.07
N GLY A 173 -24.43 0.15 10.07
CA GLY A 173 -23.06 -0.20 9.78
C GLY A 173 -22.61 0.39 8.45
N LEU A 174 -21.52 1.15 8.45
CA LEU A 174 -20.81 1.55 7.23
C LEU A 174 -19.44 0.89 7.25
N THR A 175 -19.00 0.36 6.12
CA THR A 175 -17.62 -0.09 5.95
C THR A 175 -17.13 0.34 4.59
N TYR A 176 -16.05 1.08 4.53
CA TYR A 176 -15.49 1.55 3.26
C TYR A 176 -14.06 1.04 3.09
N CYS A 177 -13.63 0.99 1.82
CA CYS A 177 -12.29 0.60 1.45
C CYS A 177 -11.65 1.67 0.57
N TYR A 178 -10.37 1.93 0.81
CA TYR A 178 -9.56 2.85 0.03
C TYR A 178 -8.13 2.34 -0.06
N CYS A 179 -7.44 2.78 -1.11
CA CYS A 179 -6.04 2.45 -1.33
C CYS A 179 -5.21 3.71 -1.54
N SER A 180 -3.91 3.61 -1.24
CA SER A 180 -2.93 4.63 -1.61
C SER A 180 -2.65 4.56 -3.12
N ILE A 181 -1.90 5.54 -3.63
CA ILE A 181 -1.40 5.54 -5.00
C ILE A 181 -0.46 4.35 -5.32
N PHE A 182 0.07 3.68 -4.28
CA PHE A 182 0.94 2.52 -4.38
C PHE A 182 0.21 1.19 -4.18
N ASP A 183 -1.12 1.20 -4.19
CA ASP A 183 -1.98 0.02 -4.07
C ASP A 183 -1.93 -0.69 -2.70
N ASP A 184 -1.40 -0.01 -1.67
CA ASP A 184 -1.63 -0.39 -0.28
C ASP A 184 -3.09 -0.07 0.09
N CYS A 185 -3.87 -1.04 0.58
CA CYS A 185 -5.30 -0.88 0.83
C CYS A 185 -5.68 -1.04 2.31
N TRP A 186 -6.74 -0.34 2.72
CA TRP A 186 -7.29 -0.40 4.06
C TRP A 186 -8.82 -0.45 4.05
N THR A 187 -9.39 -1.19 5.00
CA THR A 187 -10.82 -1.11 5.33
C THR A 187 -11.03 -0.40 6.65
N GLN A 188 -12.08 0.42 6.72
CA GLN A 188 -12.51 1.07 7.95
C GLN A 188 -14.03 0.96 8.14
N PRO A 189 -14.50 0.52 9.33
CA PRO A 189 -15.89 0.61 9.72
C PRO A 189 -16.24 2.03 10.19
N LEU A 190 -17.50 2.28 10.54
CA LEU A 190 -17.87 3.46 11.34
C LEU A 190 -17.08 3.51 12.66
N PRO A 191 -16.90 4.71 13.23
CA PRO A 191 -16.42 4.86 14.60
C PRO A 191 -17.31 4.07 15.57
N ASP A 192 -16.69 3.37 16.53
CA ASP A 192 -17.43 2.74 17.62
C ASP A 192 -17.95 3.77 18.64
N LYS A 193 -18.62 3.30 19.71
CA LYS A 193 -19.17 4.18 20.76
C LYS A 193 -18.09 4.99 21.50
N GLU A 194 -16.83 4.59 21.41
CA GLU A 194 -15.69 5.32 21.98
C GLU A 194 -15.06 6.29 20.96
N GLY A 195 -15.66 6.42 19.77
CA GLY A 195 -15.14 7.22 18.67
C GLY A 195 -13.92 6.59 17.98
N LYS A 196 -13.59 5.33 18.28
CA LYS A 196 -12.43 4.66 17.69
C LYS A 196 -12.80 4.07 16.35
N GLN A 197 -11.98 4.37 15.36
CA GLN A 197 -12.10 3.81 14.03
C GLN A 197 -10.97 2.82 13.79
N LYS A 198 -11.30 1.53 13.72
CA LYS A 198 -10.30 0.46 13.55
C LYS A 198 -9.91 0.35 12.08
N THR A 199 -8.74 0.87 11.73
CA THR A 199 -8.14 0.69 10.41
C THR A 199 -7.50 -0.69 10.30
N GLN A 200 -7.88 -1.45 9.28
CA GLN A 200 -7.30 -2.76 8.98
C GLN A 200 -6.65 -2.73 7.59
N ALA A 201 -5.36 -3.05 7.54
CA ALA A 201 -4.65 -3.25 6.28
C ALA A 201 -5.09 -4.56 5.62
N ILE A 202 -5.29 -4.53 4.31
CA ILE A 202 -5.76 -5.65 3.49
C ILE A 202 -5.01 -5.67 2.16
N GLU A 203 -4.92 -6.84 1.53
CA GLU A 203 -4.25 -6.96 0.22
C GLU A 203 -5.05 -6.33 -0.92
N GLN A 204 -6.37 -6.46 -0.89
CA GLN A 204 -7.24 -5.91 -1.93
C GLN A 204 -8.62 -5.58 -1.37
N CYS A 205 -9.21 -4.48 -1.85
CA CYS A 205 -10.55 -4.09 -1.46
C CYS A 205 -11.59 -5.14 -1.85
N PRO A 206 -12.51 -5.51 -0.94
CA PRO A 206 -13.62 -6.37 -1.29
C PRO A 206 -14.50 -5.70 -2.34
N ASN A 207 -15.06 -6.49 -3.24
CA ASN A 207 -16.03 -5.98 -4.20
C ASN A 207 -17.37 -5.72 -3.49
N PHE A 208 -17.66 -4.46 -3.19
CA PHE A 208 -18.94 -4.05 -2.59
C PHE A 208 -20.07 -3.90 -3.63
N ASN A 209 -19.76 -3.94 -4.94
CA ASN A 209 -20.70 -3.72 -6.05
C ASN A 209 -21.71 -4.84 -6.31
N ASN A 210 -21.89 -5.81 -5.41
CA ASN A 210 -22.98 -6.75 -5.58
C ASN A 210 -24.38 -6.16 -5.31
N ASN A 211 -24.51 -4.91 -4.85
CA ASN A 211 -25.82 -4.24 -4.69
C ASN A 211 -25.83 -2.69 -4.76
N SER A 212 -24.70 -2.00 -5.00
CA SER A 212 -24.63 -0.51 -4.98
C SER A 212 -24.61 0.14 -6.37
N SER A 213 -25.15 -0.53 -7.39
CA SER A 213 -25.43 0.10 -8.68
C SER A 213 -26.93 0.38 -8.76
N LEU A 214 -27.28 1.67 -8.64
CA LEU A 214 -28.30 2.43 -9.39
C LEU A 214 -28.57 3.79 -8.74
#